data_AF-A0A3P6QUN1-F1
#
_entry.id   AF-A0A3P6QUN1-F1
#
_cell.length_a   1.000
_cell.length_b   1.000
_cell.length_c   1.000
_cell.angle_alpha   90.00
_cell.angle_beta   90.00
_cell.angle_gamma   90.00
#
_symmetry.space_group_name_H-M   'P 1'
#
loop_
_entity.id
_entity.type
_entity.pdbx_description
1 polymer ?
#
loop_
_entity_poly.entity_id
_entity_poly.type
_entity_poly.pdbx_seq_one_letter_code
_entity_poly.pdbx_strand_id
1 'polypeptide(L)'
;MAARKGKTTDKVKSLEDCLSELSVADENVVRSALSAEQDLSNFSAQVKEELTEAHKVAVRECIQNAEKLTDLHNQIVACDQVFERLEKMLLRFQDDLGTISEDMKRLQDQSVSINQELENRQKVRGELSQFVDDIIVPQTMIKVIMEADVSDRSFLEQLHELQHKISFVRAQEFKDARAVYDVMG
;
A
#
# COMPACT_ATOMS: atom_id res chain seq x y z
N MET A 1 26.35 40.15 22.99
CA MET A 1 26.09 39.19 21.90
C MET A 1 26.74 39.73 20.63
N ALA A 2 27.62 38.95 20.01
CA ALA A 2 28.53 39.40 18.96
C ALA A 2 27.85 39.48 17.59
N ALA A 3 27.87 40.66 16.97
CA ALA A 3 27.56 40.86 15.57
C ALA A 3 28.88 40.96 14.78
N ARG A 4 29.26 39.91 14.05
CA ARG A 4 30.35 39.96 13.08
C ARG A 4 29.84 40.59 11.79
N LYS A 5 30.19 41.86 11.56
CA LYS A 5 30.06 42.53 10.27
C LYS A 5 31.38 42.36 9.52
N GLY A 6 31.39 41.46 8.53
CA GLY A 6 32.53 41.27 7.62
C GLY A 6 32.65 42.46 6.67
N LYS A 7 33.85 43.00 6.61
CA LYS A 7 34.24 44.29 6.05
C LYS A 7 34.43 44.20 4.53
N THR A 8 33.76 45.09 3.80
CA THR A 8 34.05 45.47 2.41
C THR A 8 35.44 46.11 2.36
N THR A 9 36.33 45.59 1.51
CA THR A 9 37.58 46.27 1.13
C THR A 9 37.76 46.14 -0.38
N ASP A 10 37.61 47.27 -1.06
CA ASP A 10 38.07 47.52 -2.42
C ASP A 10 39.49 46.97 -2.61
N LYS A 11 39.63 46.06 -3.57
CA LYS A 11 40.93 45.56 -4.00
C LYS A 11 41.52 46.57 -4.99
N VAL A 12 42.36 47.47 -4.51
CA VAL A 12 43.41 48.03 -5.37
C VAL A 12 44.33 46.87 -5.71
N LYS A 13 44.28 46.36 -6.94
CA LYS A 13 45.21 45.31 -7.41
C LYS A 13 46.64 45.82 -7.21
N SER A 14 47.52 44.99 -6.63
CA SER A 14 48.92 45.36 -6.41
C SER A 14 49.63 45.55 -7.75
N LEU A 15 50.59 46.48 -7.83
CA LEU A 15 51.52 46.62 -8.98
C LEU A 15 52.21 45.30 -9.32
N GLU A 16 52.43 44.47 -8.29
CA GLU A 16 53.04 43.15 -8.40
C GLU A 16 52.12 42.12 -9.06
N ASP A 17 50.80 42.25 -8.86
CA ASP A 17 49.81 41.42 -9.55
C ASP A 17 49.78 41.77 -11.05
N CYS A 18 49.84 43.06 -11.40
CA CYS A 18 49.91 43.50 -12.80
C CYS A 18 51.21 43.08 -13.51
N LEU A 19 52.35 43.07 -12.80
CA LEU A 19 53.63 42.61 -13.33
C LEU A 19 53.63 41.09 -13.57
N SER A 20 52.99 40.33 -12.67
CA SER A 20 52.84 38.89 -12.85
C SER A 20 51.92 38.54 -14.03
N GLU A 21 50.81 39.26 -14.23
CA GLU A 21 49.93 39.13 -15.41
C GLU A 21 50.70 39.44 -16.73
N LEU A 22 51.68 40.36 -16.71
CA LEU A 22 52.50 40.68 -17.88
C LEU A 22 53.55 39.60 -18.20
N SER A 23 54.07 38.88 -17.20
CA SER A 23 55.02 37.78 -17.39
C SER A 23 54.40 36.52 -18.01
N VAL A 24 53.07 36.43 -18.00
CA VAL A 24 52.28 35.34 -18.60
C VAL A 24 51.91 35.65 -20.05
N ALA A 25 52.14 36.88 -20.52
CA ALA A 25 51.90 37.25 -21.91
C ALA A 25 52.85 36.49 -22.83
N ASP A 26 52.31 35.95 -23.92
CA ASP A 26 53.06 35.12 -24.88
C ASP A 26 54.17 35.95 -25.56
N GLU A 27 55.42 35.62 -25.25
CA GLU A 27 56.63 36.29 -25.77
C GLU A 27 56.63 36.40 -27.31
N ASN A 28 56.00 35.46 -28.00
CA ASN A 28 55.93 35.45 -29.46
C ASN A 28 54.95 36.51 -29.99
N VAL A 29 53.85 36.75 -29.29
CA VAL A 29 52.86 37.79 -29.62
C VAL A 29 53.45 39.17 -29.37
N VAL A 30 54.17 39.33 -28.26
CA VAL A 30 54.87 40.57 -27.91
C VAL A 30 56.01 40.86 -28.90
N ARG A 31 56.80 39.85 -29.30
CA ARG A 31 57.84 40.01 -30.34
C ARG A 31 57.23 40.35 -31.69
N SER A 32 56.13 39.71 -32.11
CA SER A 32 55.48 40.02 -33.39
C SER A 32 54.90 41.44 -33.44
N ALA A 33 54.35 41.93 -32.33
CA ALA A 33 53.79 43.27 -32.21
C ALA A 33 54.85 44.38 -32.19
N LEU A 34 56.07 44.05 -31.74
CA LEU A 34 57.21 44.96 -31.76
C LEU A 34 58.00 44.90 -33.09
N SER A 35 57.97 43.75 -33.79
CA SER A 35 58.66 43.55 -35.07
C SER A 35 57.84 43.97 -36.29
N ALA A 36 56.51 43.96 -36.18
CA ALA A 36 55.64 44.61 -37.14
C ALA A 36 55.67 46.11 -36.81
N GLU A 37 56.11 46.93 -37.76
CA GLU A 37 56.17 48.41 -37.68
C GLU A 37 54.77 49.06 -37.65
N GLN A 38 53.80 48.38 -37.04
CA GLN A 38 52.41 48.76 -36.89
C GLN A 38 52.24 49.38 -35.51
N ASP A 39 51.90 50.67 -35.48
CA ASP A 39 51.59 51.44 -34.28
C ASP A 39 50.88 50.61 -33.21
N LEU A 40 51.48 50.54 -32.00
CA LEU A 40 50.92 49.84 -30.83
C LEU A 40 49.45 50.22 -30.54
N SER A 41 49.06 51.44 -30.92
CA SER A 41 47.68 51.93 -30.82
C SER A 41 46.72 51.21 -31.76
N ASN A 42 47.15 50.88 -32.98
CA ASN A 42 46.34 50.15 -33.97
C ASN A 42 46.20 48.68 -33.56
N PHE A 43 47.26 48.07 -33.04
CA PHE A 43 47.20 46.71 -32.48
C PHE A 43 46.29 46.64 -31.24
N SER A 44 46.38 47.61 -30.33
CA SER A 44 45.45 47.70 -29.19
C SER A 44 44.00 47.89 -29.64
N ALA A 45 43.75 48.67 -30.69
CA ALA A 45 42.42 48.84 -31.27
C ALA A 45 41.90 47.53 -31.87
N GLN A 46 42.75 46.79 -32.61
CA GLN A 46 42.39 45.51 -33.20
C GLN A 46 42.10 44.42 -32.15
N VAL A 47 42.91 44.32 -31.09
CA VAL A 47 42.66 43.38 -29.98
C VAL A 47 41.36 43.75 -29.24
N LYS A 48 41.06 45.04 -29.09
CA LYS A 48 39.77 45.49 -28.51
C LYS A 48 38.60 45.13 -29.42
N GLU A 49 38.74 45.30 -30.73
CA GLU A 49 37.74 44.92 -31.73
C GLU A 49 37.46 43.41 -31.64
N GLU A 50 38.50 42.58 -31.70
CA GLU A 50 38.40 41.12 -31.57
C GLU A 50 37.79 40.68 -30.23
N LEU A 51 38.19 41.33 -29.13
CA LEU A 51 37.62 41.07 -27.80
C LEU A 51 36.13 41.44 -27.73
N THR A 52 35.74 42.59 -28.32
CA THR A 52 34.32 42.99 -28.36
C THR A 52 33.49 42.06 -29.23
N GLU A 53 34.06 41.55 -30.33
CA GLU A 53 33.37 40.59 -31.19
C GLU A 53 33.25 39.22 -30.52
N ALA A 54 34.31 38.71 -29.90
CA ALA A 54 34.28 37.48 -29.10
C ALA A 54 33.27 37.58 -27.95
N HIS A 55 33.21 38.73 -27.27
CA HIS A 55 32.22 38.97 -26.21
C HIS A 55 30.78 38.99 -26.75
N LYS A 56 30.54 39.64 -27.91
CA LYS A 56 29.21 39.61 -28.56
C LYS A 56 28.80 38.19 -28.95
N VAL A 57 29.73 37.36 -29.43
CA VAL A 57 29.46 35.96 -29.77
C VAL A 57 29.12 35.16 -28.51
N ALA A 58 29.90 35.28 -27.44
CA ALA A 58 29.65 34.59 -26.18
C ALA A 58 28.30 34.96 -25.54
N VAL A 59 27.94 36.26 -25.56
CA VAL A 59 26.62 36.72 -25.09
C VAL A 59 25.50 36.11 -25.93
N ARG A 60 25.66 36.08 -27.26
CA ARG A 60 24.67 35.50 -28.17
C ARG A 60 24.49 34.00 -27.92
N GLU A 61 25.58 33.27 -27.72
CA GLU A 61 25.57 31.84 -27.42
C GLU A 61 24.96 31.56 -26.03
N CYS A 62 25.23 32.41 -25.04
CA CYS A 62 24.64 32.31 -23.71
C CYS A 62 23.10 32.51 -23.75
N ILE A 63 22.63 33.51 -24.51
CA ILE A 63 21.19 33.74 -24.72
C ILE A 63 20.55 32.55 -25.45
N GLN A 64 21.20 32.05 -26.50
CA GLN A 64 20.66 30.95 -27.30
C GLN A 64 20.64 29.62 -26.53
N ASN A 65 21.62 29.39 -25.65
CA ASN A 65 21.63 28.21 -24.78
C ASN A 65 20.65 28.35 -23.61
N ALA A 66 20.32 29.57 -23.17
CA ALA A 66 19.29 29.79 -22.15
C ALA A 66 17.89 29.35 -22.64
N GLU A 67 17.55 29.59 -23.91
CA GLU A 67 16.30 29.11 -24.51
C GLU A 67 16.25 27.57 -24.52
N LYS A 68 17.30 26.91 -25.01
CA LYS A 68 17.39 25.44 -25.02
C LYS A 68 17.32 24.83 -23.61
N LEU A 69 17.95 25.47 -22.63
CA LEU A 69 17.87 25.05 -21.23
C LEU A 69 16.44 25.20 -20.67
N THR A 70 15.75 26.26 -21.06
CA THR A 70 14.34 26.49 -20.69
C THR A 70 13.43 25.43 -21.31
N ASP A 71 13.63 25.07 -22.57
CA ASP A 71 12.88 24.00 -23.24
C ASP A 71 13.11 22.65 -22.57
N LEU A 72 14.35 22.32 -22.22
CA LEU A 72 14.67 21.10 -21.49
C LEU A 72 14.01 21.10 -20.11
N HIS A 73 14.06 22.22 -19.39
CA HIS A 73 13.39 22.35 -18.10
C HIS A 73 11.88 22.13 -18.22
N ASN A 74 11.24 22.71 -19.23
CA ASN A 74 9.81 22.51 -19.49
C ASN A 74 9.48 21.05 -19.79
N GLN A 75 10.34 20.33 -20.51
CA GLN A 75 10.18 18.90 -20.76
C GLN A 75 10.33 18.07 -19.48
N ILE A 76 11.29 18.40 -18.62
CA ILE A 76 11.46 17.74 -17.32
C ILE A 76 10.21 17.96 -16.46
N VAL A 77 9.72 19.20 -16.38
CA VAL A 77 8.49 19.52 -15.63
C VAL A 77 7.28 18.77 -16.19
N ALA A 78 7.16 18.65 -17.51
CA ALA A 78 6.08 17.87 -18.13
C ALA A 78 6.19 16.38 -17.78
N CYS A 79 7.40 15.80 -17.78
CA CYS A 79 7.64 14.43 -17.34
C CYS A 79 7.28 14.24 -15.86
N ASP A 80 7.67 15.16 -14.98
CA ASP A 80 7.35 15.11 -13.55
C ASP A 80 5.82 15.13 -13.32
N GLN A 81 5.08 15.94 -14.07
CA GLN A 81 3.62 15.95 -14.01
C GLN A 81 2.99 14.61 -14.44
N VAL A 82 3.60 13.92 -15.42
CA VAL A 82 3.15 12.59 -15.82
C VAL A 82 3.44 11.56 -14.72
N PHE A 83 4.63 11.62 -14.11
CA PHE A 83 4.97 10.74 -12.99
C PHE A 83 4.09 10.98 -11.77
N GLU A 84 3.78 12.23 -11.43
CA GLU A 84 2.87 12.57 -10.33
C GLU A 84 1.47 11.99 -10.57
N ARG A 85 0.97 12.01 -11.82
CA ARG A 85 -0.31 11.40 -12.17
C ARG A 85 -0.28 9.88 -12.06
N LEU A 86 0.80 9.25 -12.51
CA LEU A 86 0.99 7.80 -12.40
C LEU A 86 1.08 7.37 -10.93
N GLU A 87 1.82 8.10 -10.10
CA GLU A 87 1.94 7.83 -8.67
C GLU A 87 0.57 7.91 -7.98
N LYS A 88 -0.19 8.99 -8.21
CA LYS A 88 -1.55 9.14 -7.67
C LYS A 88 -2.49 8.03 -8.11
N MET A 89 -2.36 7.57 -9.35
CA MET A 89 -3.14 6.44 -9.86
C MET A 89 -2.77 5.13 -9.17
N LEU A 90 -1.47 4.85 -9.00
CA LEU A 90 -0.99 3.64 -8.33
C LEU A 90 -1.35 3.62 -6.84
N LEU A 91 -1.25 4.76 -6.15
CA LEU A 91 -1.71 4.90 -4.76
C LEU A 91 -3.20 4.60 -4.63
N ARG A 92 -4.02 5.13 -5.53
CA ARG A 92 -5.45 4.78 -5.56
C ARG A 92 -5.70 3.29 -5.80
N PHE A 93 -4.98 2.67 -6.74
CA PHE A 93 -5.10 1.22 -6.94
C PHE A 93 -4.72 0.43 -5.70
N GLN A 94 -3.69 0.86 -4.97
CA GLN A 94 -3.28 0.24 -3.71
C GLN A 94 -4.39 0.37 -2.65
N ASP A 95 -4.97 1.56 -2.50
CA ASP A 95 -6.05 1.81 -1.54
C ASP A 95 -7.31 1.00 -1.89
N ASP A 96 -7.68 0.97 -3.17
CA ASP A 96 -8.83 0.21 -3.67
C ASP A 96 -8.62 -1.30 -3.45
N LEU A 97 -7.43 -1.83 -3.77
CA LEU A 97 -7.10 -3.24 -3.50
C LEU A 97 -7.06 -3.56 -2.01
N GLY A 98 -6.58 -2.63 -1.17
CA GLY A 98 -6.60 -2.75 0.28
C GLY A 98 -8.03 -2.88 0.81
N THR A 99 -8.91 -1.99 0.35
CA THR A 99 -10.34 -1.97 0.73
C THR A 99 -11.04 -3.25 0.27
N ILE A 100 -10.87 -3.66 -0.99
CA ILE A 100 -11.46 -4.89 -1.52
C ILE A 100 -10.96 -6.11 -0.75
N SER A 101 -9.65 -6.17 -0.44
CA SER A 101 -9.07 -7.28 0.31
C SER A 101 -9.63 -7.37 1.73
N GLU A 102 -9.83 -6.23 2.40
CA GLU A 102 -10.43 -6.17 3.72
C GLU A 102 -11.90 -6.61 3.69
N ASP A 103 -12.66 -6.17 2.69
CA ASP A 103 -14.05 -6.60 2.50
C ASP A 103 -14.16 -8.10 2.19
N MET A 104 -13.27 -8.64 1.35
CA MET A 104 -13.21 -10.08 1.08
C MET A 104 -12.90 -10.87 2.35
N LYS A 105 -11.95 -10.39 3.17
CA LYS A 105 -11.63 -11.01 4.45
C LYS A 105 -12.82 -10.98 5.40
N ARG A 106 -13.51 -9.84 5.52
CA ARG A 106 -14.71 -9.69 6.35
C ARG A 106 -15.81 -10.65 5.91
N LEU A 107 -16.07 -10.78 4.61
CA LEU A 107 -17.06 -11.73 4.08
C LEU A 107 -16.67 -13.19 4.36
N GLN A 108 -15.38 -13.51 4.25
CA GLN A 108 -14.88 -14.84 4.58
C GLN A 108 -15.07 -15.16 6.07
N ASP A 109 -14.71 -14.23 6.95
CA ASP A 109 -14.87 -14.39 8.41
C ASP A 109 -16.36 -14.57 8.77
N GLN A 110 -17.25 -13.79 8.14
CA GLN A 110 -18.70 -13.94 8.30
C GLN A 110 -19.19 -15.32 7.82
N SER A 111 -18.71 -15.80 6.67
CA SER A 111 -19.08 -17.10 6.13
C SER A 111 -18.66 -18.25 7.06
N VAL A 112 -17.45 -18.19 7.61
CA VAL A 112 -16.94 -19.17 8.58
C VAL A 112 -17.78 -19.14 9.86
N SER A 113 -18.10 -17.95 10.38
CA SER A 113 -18.92 -17.80 11.58
C SER A 113 -20.31 -18.42 11.40
N ILE A 114 -20.99 -18.11 10.28
CA ILE A 114 -22.32 -18.64 9.97
C ILE A 114 -22.27 -20.17 9.82
N ASN A 115 -21.24 -20.70 9.16
CA ASN A 115 -21.09 -22.15 9.00
C ASN A 115 -20.91 -22.83 10.37
N GLN A 116 -20.11 -22.25 11.26
CA GLN A 116 -19.93 -22.77 12.61
C GLN A 116 -21.25 -22.76 13.41
N GLU A 117 -22.01 -21.67 13.33
CA GLU A 117 -23.33 -21.58 13.96
C GLU A 117 -24.30 -22.65 13.44
N LEU A 118 -24.30 -22.87 12.12
CA LEU A 118 -25.13 -23.89 11.47
C LEU A 118 -24.74 -25.29 11.95
N GLU A 119 -23.45 -25.63 11.96
CA GLU A 119 -22.96 -26.92 12.44
C GLU A 119 -23.34 -27.15 13.90
N ASN A 120 -23.20 -26.13 14.75
CA ASN A 120 -23.60 -26.21 16.16
C ASN A 120 -25.10 -26.51 16.28
N ARG A 121 -25.94 -25.79 15.53
CA ARG A 121 -27.40 -26.03 15.51
C ARG A 121 -27.74 -27.42 14.99
N GLN A 122 -27.04 -27.92 13.97
CA GLN A 122 -27.26 -29.27 13.44
C GLN A 122 -26.88 -30.35 14.44
N LYS A 123 -25.74 -30.21 15.13
CA LYS A 123 -25.33 -31.13 16.20
C LYS A 123 -26.38 -31.19 17.31
N VAL A 124 -26.78 -30.01 17.82
CA VAL A 124 -27.82 -29.92 18.85
C VAL A 124 -29.15 -30.52 18.37
N ARG A 125 -29.56 -30.22 17.12
CA ARG A 125 -30.79 -30.79 16.54
C ARG A 125 -30.70 -32.31 16.43
N GLY A 126 -29.55 -32.86 16.05
CA GLY A 126 -29.35 -34.31 15.94
C GLY A 126 -29.52 -35.01 17.28
N GLU A 127 -28.81 -34.53 18.30
CA GLU A 127 -28.90 -35.04 19.67
C GLU A 127 -30.33 -34.92 20.23
N LEU A 128 -30.98 -33.77 20.03
CA LEU A 128 -32.34 -33.54 20.50
C LEU A 128 -33.37 -34.40 19.77
N SER A 129 -33.22 -34.59 18.45
CA SER A 129 -34.10 -35.45 17.66
C SER A 129 -34.01 -36.89 18.16
N GLN A 130 -32.80 -37.42 18.33
CA GLN A 130 -32.59 -38.77 18.85
C GLN A 130 -33.21 -38.92 20.25
N PHE A 131 -32.98 -37.94 21.13
CA PHE A 131 -33.56 -37.96 22.46
C PHE A 131 -35.11 -37.97 22.45
N VAL A 132 -35.73 -37.15 21.58
CA VAL A 132 -37.18 -37.14 21.41
C VAL A 132 -37.69 -38.47 20.86
N ASP A 133 -37.00 -39.05 19.86
CA ASP A 133 -37.34 -40.35 19.28
C ASP A 133 -37.26 -41.47 20.33
N ASP A 134 -36.31 -41.41 21.27
CA ASP A 134 -36.14 -42.39 22.34
C ASP A 134 -37.20 -42.28 23.47
N ILE A 135 -37.91 -41.16 23.58
CA ILE A 135 -38.93 -40.93 24.62
C ILE A 135 -40.34 -40.98 24.07
N ILE A 136 -40.55 -40.59 22.81
CA ILE A 136 -41.87 -40.54 22.23
C ILE A 136 -42.41 -41.96 22.02
N VAL A 137 -43.68 -42.16 22.37
CA VAL A 137 -44.41 -43.41 22.10
C VAL A 137 -45.41 -43.14 20.98
N PRO A 138 -45.15 -43.61 19.74
CA PRO A 138 -46.04 -43.38 18.61
C PRO A 138 -47.41 -44.05 18.82
N GLN A 139 -48.47 -43.43 18.31
CA GLN A 139 -49.83 -44.01 18.38
C GLN A 139 -49.92 -45.35 17.62
N THR A 140 -49.10 -45.55 16.59
CA THR A 140 -48.98 -46.81 15.86
C THR A 140 -48.46 -47.93 16.75
N MET A 141 -47.45 -47.66 17.59
CA MET A 141 -46.92 -48.62 18.57
C MET A 141 -48.03 -49.04 19.54
N ILE A 142 -48.80 -48.07 20.06
CA ILE A 142 -49.90 -48.34 20.99
C ILE A 142 -50.95 -49.24 20.34
N LYS A 143 -51.37 -48.92 19.11
CA LYS A 143 -52.37 -49.73 18.38
C LYS A 143 -51.88 -51.14 18.13
N VAL A 144 -50.63 -51.31 17.66
CA VAL A 144 -50.08 -52.64 17.39
C VAL A 144 -50.01 -53.47 18.68
N ILE A 145 -49.60 -52.89 19.81
CA ILE A 145 -49.56 -53.62 21.09
C ILE A 145 -50.97 -53.96 21.59
N MET A 146 -51.97 -53.12 21.31
CA MET A 146 -53.34 -53.34 21.81
C MET A 146 -54.17 -54.27 20.92
N GLU A 147 -53.92 -54.28 19.61
CA GLU A 147 -54.80 -54.89 18.61
C GLU A 147 -54.17 -56.11 17.90
N ALA A 148 -52.85 -56.26 17.88
CA ALA A 148 -52.19 -57.39 17.21
C ALA A 148 -52.10 -58.63 18.10
N ASP A 149 -52.08 -59.81 17.48
CA ASP A 149 -51.96 -61.07 18.20
C ASP A 149 -50.55 -61.23 18.81
N VAL A 150 -50.48 -61.85 20.00
CA VAL A 150 -49.21 -62.02 20.73
C VAL A 150 -48.21 -62.89 19.97
N SER A 151 -48.69 -63.73 19.05
CA SER A 151 -47.86 -64.55 18.17
C SER A 151 -47.27 -63.77 16.98
N ASP A 152 -47.76 -62.57 16.72
CA ASP A 152 -47.29 -61.75 15.61
C ASP A 152 -45.93 -61.13 15.94
N ARG A 153 -45.06 -61.16 14.93
CA ARG A 153 -43.72 -60.58 15.01
C ARG A 153 -43.76 -59.07 15.27
N SER A 154 -44.72 -58.37 14.68
CA SER A 154 -44.91 -56.92 14.87
C SER A 154 -45.24 -56.56 16.32
N PHE A 155 -46.03 -57.38 17.02
CA PHE A 155 -46.32 -57.21 18.44
C PHE A 155 -45.03 -57.31 19.28
N LEU A 156 -44.24 -58.37 19.06
CA LEU A 156 -42.98 -58.58 19.79
C LEU A 156 -41.96 -57.48 19.53
N GLU A 157 -41.82 -57.03 18.28
CA GLU A 157 -40.91 -55.93 17.91
C GLU A 157 -41.30 -54.62 18.58
N GLN A 158 -42.60 -54.25 18.55
CA GLN A 158 -43.09 -53.04 19.19
C GLN A 158 -43.02 -53.10 20.72
N LEU A 159 -43.23 -54.28 21.32
CA LEU A 159 -43.07 -54.48 22.77
C LEU A 159 -41.60 -54.33 23.20
N HIS A 160 -40.66 -54.87 22.43
CA HIS A 160 -39.23 -54.72 22.70
C HIS A 160 -38.78 -53.26 22.57
N GLU A 161 -39.28 -52.55 21.56
CA GLU A 161 -39.02 -51.12 21.37
C GLU A 161 -39.59 -50.28 22.52
N LEU A 162 -40.82 -50.58 22.97
CA LEU A 162 -41.41 -49.91 24.14
C LEU A 162 -40.60 -50.15 25.41
N GLN A 163 -40.15 -51.39 25.64
CA GLN A 163 -39.30 -51.73 26.79
C GLN A 163 -37.98 -50.96 26.75
N HIS A 164 -37.37 -50.81 25.57
CA HIS A 164 -36.17 -50.00 25.38
C HIS A 164 -36.44 -48.54 25.76
N LYS A 165 -37.54 -47.92 25.25
CA LYS A 165 -37.94 -46.54 25.59
C LYS A 165 -38.16 -46.36 27.09
N ILE A 166 -38.84 -47.30 27.77
CA ILE A 166 -39.04 -47.26 29.23
C ILE A 166 -37.70 -47.34 29.97
N SER A 167 -36.80 -48.23 29.56
CA SER A 167 -35.48 -48.38 30.17
C SER A 167 -34.63 -47.12 29.99
N PHE A 168 -34.72 -46.47 28.83
CA PHE A 168 -34.03 -45.22 28.54
C PHE A 168 -34.51 -44.10 29.46
N VAL A 169 -35.83 -43.89 29.58
CA VAL A 169 -36.41 -42.86 30.48
C VAL A 169 -35.95 -43.08 31.92
N ARG A 170 -36.03 -44.31 32.43
CA ARG A 170 -35.56 -44.65 33.79
C ARG A 170 -34.06 -44.37 34.00
N ALA A 171 -33.24 -44.59 32.98
CA ALA A 171 -31.82 -44.28 33.04
C ALA A 171 -31.53 -42.76 33.06
N GLN A 172 -32.46 -41.93 32.53
CA GLN A 172 -32.34 -40.48 32.54
C GLN A 172 -32.85 -39.83 33.83
N GLU A 173 -33.69 -40.51 34.63
CA GLU A 173 -34.22 -40.01 35.92
C GLU A 173 -33.11 -39.59 36.92
N PHE A 174 -31.88 -40.08 36.74
CA PHE A 174 -30.74 -39.81 37.61
C PHE A 174 -29.74 -38.78 37.05
N LYS A 175 -30.00 -38.20 35.86
CA LYS A 175 -29.13 -37.15 35.33
C LYS A 175 -29.66 -35.79 35.76
N ASP A 176 -29.04 -35.23 36.80
CA ASP A 176 -29.23 -33.84 37.24
C ASP A 176 -28.79 -32.86 36.13
N ALA A 177 -29.69 -32.57 35.19
CA ALA A 177 -29.47 -31.53 34.20
C ALA A 177 -29.76 -30.16 34.84
N ARG A 178 -28.79 -29.24 34.79
CA ARG A 178 -28.96 -27.86 35.29
C ARG A 178 -30.23 -27.17 34.77
N ALA A 179 -30.63 -27.46 33.53
CA ALA A 179 -31.84 -26.92 32.91
C ALA A 179 -33.15 -27.29 33.64
N VAL A 180 -33.18 -28.38 34.42
CA VAL A 180 -34.36 -28.76 35.23
C VAL A 180 -34.60 -27.76 36.35
N TYR A 181 -33.53 -27.21 36.92
CA TYR A 181 -33.61 -26.20 37.98
C TYR A 181 -34.08 -24.84 37.45
N ASP A 182 -33.86 -24.53 36.17
CA ASP A 182 -34.28 -23.26 35.55
C ASP A 182 -35.79 -23.18 35.30
N VAL A 183 -36.49 -24.32 35.20
CA VAL A 183 -37.95 -24.39 34.95
C VAL A 183 -38.75 -24.58 36.24
N MET A 184 -38.12 -25.09 37.30
CA MET A 184 -38.74 -25.27 38.63
C MET A 184 -38.66 -24.02 39.53
N GLY A 185 -38.14 -22.90 39.01
CA GLY A 185 -38.10 -21.59 39.68
C GLY A 185 -39.45 -20.88 39.72
#